data_AF-A0A8J7Q485-F1
#
_entry.id   AF-A0A8J7Q485-F1
#
_cell.length_a   1.000
_cell.length_b   1.000
_cell.length_c   1.000
_cell.angle_alpha   90.00
_cell.angle_beta   90.00
_cell.angle_gamma   90.00
#
_symmetry.space_group_name_H-M   'P 1'
#
loop_
_entity.id
_entity.type
_entity.pdbx_description
1 polymer ?
#
loop_
_entity_poly.entity_id
_entity_poly.type
_entity_poly.pdbx_seq_one_letter_code
_entity_poly.pdbx_strand_id
1 'polypeptide(L)'
;YPDELKRVYGKSRESLLSIATMEQVNRVLPPDPDNSNVYNYTRQLFEGRYVTDQLIGLSRIAGDWLLQSIIILFVLLFLLLEGDYLAARIKDIFGRNTMTQGQVANALAGMAVAIQTYLVWRTLVNFGLGLFLGIVYSLLGLHQPWTWALLTAVLCYVPYIGTIIAGIPPILDALIHVGPGTAAVILVMYTVVVTVEGYLIVPLVMGRSMDLNATTVMIACLFWDLVWGIPGLFLAMPILAGIRAVCLYTPGLRPWAFLMSTERSLKEFEDEDRLEAMAEKLADADATVVMDPVRDGPNGQPTATRGGGTG
;
A
#
# COMPACT_ATOMS: atom_id res chain seq x y z
N TYR A 1 -40.84 -1.74 -28.06
CA TYR A 1 -39.46 -2.27 -28.18
C TYR A 1 -39.38 -3.76 -28.54
N PRO A 2 -40.14 -4.70 -27.93
CA PRO A 2 -40.05 -6.12 -28.28
C PRO A 2 -40.42 -6.41 -29.75
N ASP A 3 -41.40 -5.69 -30.28
CA ASP A 3 -41.91 -5.90 -31.64
C ASP A 3 -40.96 -5.40 -32.73
N GLU A 4 -40.18 -4.35 -32.45
CA GLU A 4 -39.14 -3.86 -33.38
C GLU A 4 -37.96 -4.81 -33.46
N LEU A 5 -37.54 -5.38 -32.33
CA LEU A 5 -36.49 -6.40 -32.28
C LEU A 5 -36.88 -7.66 -33.05
N LYS A 6 -38.14 -8.12 -32.93
CA LYS A 6 -38.67 -9.23 -33.73
C LYS A 6 -38.70 -8.90 -35.23
N ARG A 7 -39.04 -7.66 -35.58
CA ARG A 7 -39.09 -7.20 -36.98
C ARG A 7 -37.69 -7.10 -37.61
N VAL A 8 -36.70 -6.62 -36.86
CA VAL A 8 -35.30 -6.56 -37.30
C VAL A 8 -34.72 -7.97 -37.39
N TYR A 9 -34.98 -8.84 -36.41
CA TYR A 9 -34.59 -10.24 -36.43
C TYR A 9 -35.14 -10.98 -37.66
N GLY A 10 -36.42 -10.78 -37.99
CA GLY A 10 -37.06 -11.32 -39.18
C GLY A 10 -36.40 -10.85 -40.48
N LYS A 11 -36.17 -9.54 -40.63
CA LYS A 11 -35.47 -8.97 -41.81
C LYS A 11 -34.05 -9.48 -41.95
N SER A 12 -33.30 -9.57 -40.86
CA SER A 12 -31.93 -10.09 -40.86
C SER A 12 -31.90 -11.57 -41.26
N ARG A 13 -32.87 -12.36 -40.80
CA ARG A 13 -33.03 -13.76 -41.20
C ARG A 13 -33.35 -13.89 -42.69
N GLU A 14 -34.27 -13.09 -43.23
CA GLU A 14 -34.60 -13.09 -44.66
C GLU A 14 -33.39 -12.70 -45.54
N SER A 15 -32.64 -11.67 -45.14
CA SER A 15 -31.42 -11.25 -45.85
C SER A 15 -30.28 -12.28 -45.76
N LEU A 16 -30.24 -13.11 -44.72
CA LEU A 16 -29.25 -14.19 -44.62
C LEU A 16 -29.68 -15.42 -45.41
N LEU A 17 -30.98 -15.70 -45.49
CA LEU A 17 -31.54 -16.76 -46.31
C LEU A 17 -31.37 -16.51 -47.82
N SER A 18 -31.21 -15.24 -48.24
CA SER A 18 -30.90 -14.91 -49.64
C SER A 18 -29.43 -15.14 -50.01
N ILE A 19 -28.53 -15.32 -49.03
CA ILE A 19 -27.07 -15.42 -49.23
C ILE A 19 -26.51 -16.78 -48.77
N ALA A 20 -27.15 -17.46 -47.81
CA ALA A 20 -26.69 -18.70 -47.20
C ALA A 20 -27.76 -19.79 -47.18
N THR A 21 -27.33 -21.05 -46.99
CA THR A 21 -28.23 -22.21 -46.98
C THR A 21 -29.11 -22.22 -45.73
N MET A 22 -30.34 -22.74 -45.86
CA MET A 22 -31.34 -22.80 -44.77
C MET A 22 -30.78 -23.42 -43.47
N GLU A 23 -29.90 -24.41 -43.60
CA GLU A 23 -29.25 -25.12 -42.49
C GLU A 23 -28.24 -24.24 -41.74
N GLN A 24 -27.47 -23.42 -42.47
CA GLN A 24 -26.51 -22.48 -41.88
C GLN A 24 -27.23 -21.34 -41.16
N VAL A 25 -28.31 -20.82 -41.76
CA VAL A 25 -29.08 -19.74 -41.15
C VAL A 25 -29.85 -20.22 -39.94
N ASN A 26 -30.49 -21.40 -39.98
CA ASN A 26 -31.20 -21.92 -38.81
C ASN A 26 -30.27 -22.25 -37.63
N ARG A 27 -28.98 -22.49 -37.86
CA ARG A 27 -27.97 -22.70 -36.81
C ARG A 27 -27.61 -21.43 -36.05
N VAL A 28 -27.68 -20.27 -36.70
CA VAL A 28 -27.31 -18.96 -36.12
C VAL A 28 -28.55 -18.12 -35.76
N LEU A 29 -29.58 -18.15 -36.61
CA LEU A 29 -30.90 -17.54 -36.42
C LEU A 29 -32.03 -18.58 -36.64
N PRO A 30 -32.42 -19.32 -35.58
CA PRO A 30 -33.60 -20.17 -35.58
C PRO A 30 -34.89 -19.42 -36.00
N PRO A 31 -35.89 -20.12 -36.56
CA PRO A 31 -37.17 -19.52 -36.94
C PRO A 31 -37.96 -18.97 -35.74
N ASP A 32 -37.75 -19.52 -34.55
CA ASP A 32 -38.28 -18.98 -33.30
C ASP A 32 -37.25 -18.00 -32.68
N PRO A 33 -37.57 -16.69 -32.55
CA PRO A 33 -36.67 -15.70 -31.98
C PRO A 33 -36.24 -16.04 -30.55
N ASP A 34 -37.14 -16.62 -29.73
CA ASP A 34 -36.87 -16.85 -28.31
C ASP A 34 -35.86 -18.00 -28.09
N ASN A 35 -35.62 -18.83 -29.10
CA ASN A 35 -34.62 -19.91 -29.10
C ASN A 35 -33.25 -19.48 -29.65
N SER A 36 -33.11 -18.22 -30.10
CA SER A 36 -31.84 -17.68 -30.56
C SER A 36 -31.06 -17.04 -29.42
N ASN A 37 -29.84 -17.54 -29.18
CA ASN A 37 -28.89 -16.88 -28.27
C ASN A 37 -28.66 -15.42 -28.66
N VAL A 38 -28.58 -15.14 -29.97
CA VAL A 38 -28.39 -13.79 -30.49
C VAL A 38 -29.55 -12.90 -30.08
N TYR A 39 -30.80 -13.28 -30.38
CA TYR A 39 -31.98 -12.50 -29.99
C TYR A 39 -32.08 -12.28 -28.48
N ASN A 40 -31.79 -13.30 -27.66
CA ASN A 40 -31.82 -13.18 -26.21
C ASN A 40 -30.73 -12.21 -25.69
N TYR A 41 -29.52 -12.23 -26.24
CA TYR A 41 -28.48 -11.25 -25.91
C TYR A 41 -28.84 -9.84 -26.38
N THR A 42 -29.32 -9.66 -27.62
CA THR A 42 -29.73 -8.33 -28.12
C THR A 42 -30.92 -7.79 -27.34
N ARG A 43 -31.87 -8.66 -26.97
CA ARG A 43 -33.02 -8.30 -26.15
C ARG A 43 -32.60 -7.91 -24.74
N GLN A 44 -31.70 -8.65 -24.09
CA GLN A 44 -31.17 -8.26 -22.77
C GLN A 44 -30.39 -6.94 -22.80
N LEU A 45 -29.64 -6.67 -23.87
CA LEU A 45 -28.95 -5.39 -24.06
C LEU A 45 -29.94 -4.23 -24.25
N PHE A 46 -31.00 -4.42 -25.04
CA PHE A 46 -32.01 -3.40 -25.33
C PHE A 46 -33.07 -3.21 -24.25
N GLU A 47 -33.40 -4.24 -23.46
CA GLU A 47 -34.34 -4.14 -22.33
C GLU A 47 -33.75 -3.33 -21.17
N GLY A 48 -32.48 -2.90 -21.25
CA GLY A 48 -31.84 -2.00 -20.28
C GLY A 48 -31.62 -2.61 -18.91
N ARG A 49 -32.21 -3.77 -18.62
CA ARG A 49 -32.19 -4.45 -17.32
C ARG A 49 -30.78 -4.90 -16.93
N TYR A 50 -29.94 -5.32 -17.87
CA TYR A 50 -28.54 -5.60 -17.58
C TYR A 50 -27.77 -4.34 -17.17
N VAL A 51 -27.96 -3.23 -17.90
CA VAL A 51 -27.32 -1.94 -17.57
C VAL A 51 -27.85 -1.41 -16.24
N THR A 52 -29.15 -1.48 -16.01
CA THR A 52 -29.81 -1.08 -14.76
C THR A 52 -29.35 -1.94 -13.58
N ASP A 53 -29.24 -3.26 -13.73
CA ASP A 53 -28.76 -4.15 -12.68
C ASP A 53 -27.27 -3.89 -12.36
N GLN A 54 -26.44 -3.60 -13.36
CA GLN A 54 -25.05 -3.20 -13.15
C GLN A 54 -24.94 -1.82 -12.47
N LEU A 55 -25.77 -0.85 -12.88
CA LEU A 55 -25.83 0.47 -12.25
C LEU A 55 -26.33 0.40 -10.80
N ILE A 56 -27.31 -0.47 -10.52
CA ILE A 56 -27.78 -0.75 -9.16
C ILE A 56 -26.71 -1.49 -8.36
N GLY A 57 -25.95 -2.41 -8.97
CA GLY A 57 -24.81 -3.07 -8.34
C GLY A 57 -23.73 -2.06 -7.93
N LEU A 58 -23.34 -1.18 -8.85
CA LEU A 58 -22.37 -0.11 -8.60
C LEU A 58 -22.86 0.90 -7.56
N SER A 59 -24.15 1.26 -7.57
CA SER A 59 -24.71 2.21 -6.60
C SER A 59 -24.82 1.62 -5.20
N ARG A 60 -25.09 0.31 -5.06
CA ARG A 60 -25.04 -0.39 -3.77
C ARG A 60 -23.64 -0.40 -3.19
N ILE A 61 -22.64 -0.74 -4.02
CA ILE A 61 -21.23 -0.68 -3.60
C ILE A 61 -20.90 0.76 -3.17
N ALA A 62 -21.20 1.77 -3.99
CA ALA A 62 -20.94 3.15 -3.62
C ALA A 62 -21.65 3.57 -2.32
N GLY A 63 -22.89 3.12 -2.11
CA GLY A 63 -23.68 3.39 -0.91
C GLY A 63 -23.09 2.76 0.35
N ASP A 64 -22.66 1.49 0.29
CA ASP A 64 -22.04 0.79 1.40
C ASP A 64 -20.72 1.47 1.81
N TRP A 65 -19.90 1.85 0.83
CA TRP A 65 -18.65 2.56 1.06
C TRP A 65 -18.87 3.95 1.66
N LEU A 66 -19.92 4.66 1.23
CA LEU A 66 -20.30 5.96 1.79
C LEU A 66 -20.70 5.83 3.26
N LEU A 67 -21.59 4.88 3.58
CA LEU A 67 -22.03 4.64 4.95
C LEU A 67 -20.85 4.25 5.85
N GLN A 68 -19.98 3.35 5.37
CA GLN A 68 -18.81 2.92 6.12
C GLN A 68 -17.82 4.06 6.35
N SER A 69 -17.62 4.93 5.35
CA SER A 69 -16.79 6.14 5.50
C SER A 69 -17.36 7.11 6.53
N ILE A 70 -18.69 7.29 6.56
CA ILE A 70 -19.37 8.12 7.57
C ILE A 70 -19.17 7.54 8.97
N ILE A 71 -19.31 6.23 9.15
CA ILE A 71 -19.08 5.57 10.45
C ILE A 71 -17.63 5.75 10.89
N ILE A 72 -16.66 5.53 9.99
CA ILE A 72 -15.23 5.72 10.29
C ILE A 72 -14.96 7.18 10.68
N LEU A 73 -15.52 8.15 9.95
CA LEU A 73 -15.38 9.57 10.29
C LEU A 73 -15.93 9.86 11.69
N PHE A 74 -17.10 9.32 12.03
CA PHE A 74 -17.69 9.48 13.36
C PHE A 74 -16.82 8.86 14.45
N VAL A 75 -16.34 7.63 14.25
CA VAL A 75 -15.43 6.96 15.18
C VAL A 75 -14.15 7.76 15.34
N LEU A 76 -13.56 8.24 14.25
CA LEU A 76 -12.31 9.00 14.27
C LEU A 76 -12.48 10.35 14.94
N LEU A 77 -13.63 11.02 14.72
CA LEU A 77 -13.99 12.25 15.42
C LEU A 77 -14.19 12.01 16.92
N PHE A 78 -14.86 10.92 17.29
CA PHE A 78 -15.03 10.53 18.69
C PHE A 78 -13.69 10.19 19.35
N LEU A 79 -12.82 9.48 18.64
CA LEU A 79 -11.50 9.09 19.09
C LEU A 79 -10.54 10.28 19.17
N LEU A 80 -10.73 11.30 18.33
CA LEU A 80 -10.01 12.57 18.41
C LEU A 80 -10.52 13.43 19.58
N LEU A 81 -11.83 13.46 19.83
CA LEU A 81 -12.44 14.14 20.98
C LEU A 81 -12.06 13.49 22.31
N GLU A 82 -12.06 12.16 22.38
CA GLU A 82 -11.62 11.37 23.53
C GLU A 82 -10.11 11.14 23.52
N GLY A 83 -9.38 11.72 22.55
CA GLY A 83 -7.96 11.44 22.31
C GLY A 83 -7.10 11.67 23.53
N ASP A 84 -7.34 12.76 24.27
CA ASP A 84 -6.62 13.07 25.50
C ASP A 84 -6.92 12.07 26.64
N TYR A 85 -8.16 11.59 26.72
CA TYR A 85 -8.58 10.60 27.73
C TYR A 85 -8.07 9.18 27.41
N LEU A 86 -8.08 8.79 26.13
CA LEU A 86 -7.50 7.55 25.66
C LEU A 86 -5.97 7.57 25.79
N ALA A 87 -5.32 8.68 25.42
CA ALA A 87 -3.88 8.86 25.59
C ALA A 87 -3.47 8.85 27.07
N ALA A 88 -4.27 9.49 27.95
CA ALA A 88 -4.06 9.45 29.39
C ALA A 88 -4.24 8.03 29.96
N ARG A 89 -5.28 7.29 29.55
CA ARG A 89 -5.48 5.89 29.97
C ARG A 89 -4.41 4.94 29.45
N ILE A 90 -3.95 5.13 28.22
CA ILE A 90 -2.81 4.38 27.68
C ILE A 90 -1.54 4.71 28.49
N LYS A 91 -1.33 5.98 28.84
CA LYS A 91 -0.25 6.37 29.78
C LYS A 91 -0.41 5.73 31.16
N ASP A 92 -1.61 5.59 31.70
CA ASP A 92 -1.81 4.95 33.00
C ASP A 92 -1.63 3.42 32.96
N ILE A 93 -1.98 2.78 31.83
CA ILE A 93 -1.75 1.35 31.61
C ILE A 93 -0.26 1.04 31.38
N PHE A 94 0.48 1.95 30.72
CA PHE A 94 1.88 1.74 30.33
C PHE A 94 2.91 2.55 31.14
N GLY A 95 2.50 3.43 32.06
CA GLY A 95 3.36 4.48 32.61
C GLY A 95 3.32 4.60 34.12
N ARG A 96 4.24 3.87 34.76
CA ARG A 96 4.89 4.34 36.00
C ARG A 96 6.41 4.47 35.87
N ASN A 97 6.95 4.47 34.65
CA ASN A 97 8.39 4.61 34.43
C ASN A 97 8.74 5.67 33.38
N THR A 98 9.69 6.54 33.69
CA THR A 98 10.07 7.74 32.92
C THR A 98 10.82 7.40 31.62
N MET A 99 11.40 6.20 31.52
CA MET A 99 12.08 5.69 30.32
C MET A 99 11.11 5.41 29.15
N THR A 100 9.83 5.13 29.45
CA THR A 100 8.80 4.77 28.45
C THR A 100 8.27 5.96 27.63
N GLN A 101 8.45 7.22 28.08
CA GLN A 101 7.97 8.38 27.32
C GLN A 101 8.88 8.76 26.13
N GLY A 102 10.20 8.62 26.28
CA GLY A 102 11.14 8.83 25.16
C GLY A 102 10.96 7.80 24.05
N GLN A 103 10.63 6.56 24.43
CA GLN A 103 10.35 5.45 23.52
C GLN A 103 9.09 5.68 22.66
N VAL A 104 8.02 6.24 23.24
CA VAL A 104 6.79 6.59 22.49
C VAL A 104 7.02 7.77 21.53
N ALA A 105 7.80 8.77 21.93
CA ALA A 105 8.16 9.89 21.06
C ALA A 105 8.99 9.42 19.85
N ASN A 106 9.94 8.51 20.06
CA ASN A 106 10.74 7.92 18.99
C ASN A 106 9.90 7.01 18.06
N ALA A 107 8.91 6.28 18.60
CA ALA A 107 7.98 5.50 17.79
C ALA A 107 7.10 6.38 16.88
N LEU A 108 6.58 7.50 17.40
CA LEU A 108 5.83 8.49 16.63
C LEU A 108 6.68 9.16 15.55
N ALA A 109 7.93 9.51 15.87
CA ALA A 109 8.88 10.05 14.90
C ALA A 109 9.19 9.03 13.79
N GLY A 110 9.38 7.76 14.14
CA GLY A 110 9.58 6.67 13.19
C GLY A 110 8.38 6.46 12.25
N MET A 111 7.15 6.53 12.78
CA MET A 111 5.93 6.51 11.96
C MET A 111 5.85 7.70 11.00
N ALA A 112 6.17 8.90 11.46
CA ALA A 112 6.14 10.10 10.62
C ALA A 112 7.14 10.01 9.46
N VAL A 113 8.35 9.47 9.71
CA VAL A 113 9.34 9.20 8.66
C VAL A 113 8.82 8.16 7.67
N ALA A 114 8.27 7.04 8.15
CA ALA A 114 7.73 6.00 7.27
C ALA A 114 6.60 6.51 6.36
N ILE A 115 5.68 7.30 6.90
CA ILE A 115 4.59 7.91 6.13
C ILE A 115 5.16 8.89 5.10
N GLN A 116 6.13 9.73 5.49
CA GLN A 116 6.77 10.68 4.58
C GLN A 116 7.47 9.95 3.42
N THR A 117 8.28 8.93 3.72
CA THR A 117 8.97 8.12 2.71
C THR A 117 7.99 7.44 1.76
N TYR A 118 6.88 6.90 2.28
CA TYR A 118 5.82 6.33 1.47
C TYR A 118 5.21 7.37 0.52
N LEU A 119 4.84 8.54 1.04
CA LEU A 119 4.23 9.60 0.24
C LEU A 119 5.16 10.08 -0.86
N VAL A 120 6.45 10.30 -0.58
CA VAL A 120 7.45 10.70 -1.58
C VAL A 120 7.55 9.67 -2.70
N TRP A 121 7.70 8.39 -2.35
CA TRP A 121 7.77 7.32 -3.35
C TRP A 121 6.49 7.20 -4.15
N ARG A 122 5.31 7.35 -3.52
CA ARG A 122 4.02 7.32 -4.22
C ARG A 122 3.91 8.47 -5.22
N THR A 123 4.36 9.67 -4.85
CA THR A 123 4.41 10.82 -5.77
C THR A 123 5.28 10.51 -6.99
N LEU A 124 6.49 9.97 -6.77
CA LEU A 124 7.45 9.69 -7.84
C LEU A 124 6.93 8.61 -8.80
N VAL A 125 6.37 7.52 -8.27
CA VAL A 125 5.78 6.44 -9.07
C VAL A 125 4.61 6.96 -9.89
N ASN A 126 3.68 7.69 -9.28
CA ASN A 126 2.53 8.25 -9.99
C ASN A 126 2.93 9.27 -11.06
N PHE A 127 3.95 10.10 -10.79
CA PHE A 127 4.47 11.03 -11.76
C PHE A 127 5.09 10.30 -12.96
N GLY A 128 5.90 9.27 -12.71
CA GLY A 128 6.46 8.42 -13.77
C GLY A 128 5.38 7.71 -14.59
N LEU A 129 4.33 7.20 -13.92
CA LEU A 129 3.17 6.58 -14.56
C LEU A 129 2.43 7.57 -15.46
N GLY A 130 2.17 8.78 -14.97
CA GLY A 130 1.56 9.85 -15.76
C GLY A 130 2.39 10.24 -16.97
N LEU A 131 3.71 10.41 -16.80
CA LEU A 131 4.60 10.73 -17.93
C LEU A 131 4.59 9.62 -18.99
N PHE A 132 4.71 8.37 -18.56
CA PHE A 132 4.68 7.21 -19.44
C PHE A 132 3.36 7.12 -20.22
N LEU A 133 2.22 7.19 -19.53
CA LEU A 133 0.91 7.14 -20.18
C LEU A 133 0.67 8.34 -21.09
N GLY A 134 1.13 9.54 -20.72
CA GLY A 134 1.04 10.74 -21.55
C GLY A 134 1.75 10.57 -22.89
N ILE A 135 2.95 9.99 -22.89
CA ILE A 135 3.70 9.67 -24.12
C ILE A 135 2.94 8.62 -24.94
N VAL A 136 2.52 7.51 -24.32
CA VAL A 136 1.84 6.42 -25.03
C VAL A 136 0.52 6.88 -25.64
N TYR A 137 -0.31 7.62 -24.89
CA TYR A 137 -1.56 8.18 -25.40
C TYR A 137 -1.34 9.16 -26.54
N SER A 138 -0.27 9.95 -26.48
CA SER A 138 0.09 10.86 -27.57
C SER A 138 0.47 10.10 -28.85
N LEU A 139 1.22 9.00 -28.72
CA LEU A 139 1.58 8.13 -29.85
C LEU A 139 0.35 7.42 -30.46
N LEU A 140 -0.65 7.10 -29.64
CA LEU A 140 -1.91 6.48 -30.08
C LEU A 140 -2.92 7.48 -30.65
N GLY A 141 -2.59 8.77 -30.68
CA GLY A 141 -3.40 9.80 -31.32
C GLY A 141 -4.63 10.24 -30.53
N LEU A 142 -4.59 10.16 -29.19
CA LEU A 142 -5.66 10.71 -28.36
C LEU A 142 -5.76 12.22 -28.52
N HIS A 143 -6.97 12.75 -28.39
CA HIS A 143 -7.20 14.18 -28.51
C HIS A 143 -6.58 14.93 -27.32
N GLN A 144 -6.75 14.40 -26.11
CA GLN A 144 -6.25 15.03 -24.89
C GLN A 144 -5.41 14.07 -24.01
N PRO A 145 -4.26 13.60 -24.54
CA PRO A 145 -3.48 12.53 -23.92
C PRO A 145 -2.92 12.95 -22.54
N TRP A 146 -2.42 14.17 -22.43
CA TRP A 146 -1.85 14.69 -21.19
C TRP A 146 -2.89 14.91 -20.09
N THR A 147 -4.13 15.28 -20.44
CA THR A 147 -5.22 15.43 -19.47
C THR A 147 -5.53 14.10 -18.80
N TRP A 148 -5.68 13.02 -19.59
CA TRP A 148 -5.97 11.70 -19.05
C TRP A 148 -4.79 11.08 -18.31
N ALA A 149 -3.58 11.36 -18.76
CA ALA A 149 -2.37 10.93 -18.09
C ALA A 149 -2.18 11.60 -16.72
N LEU A 150 -2.42 12.92 -16.64
CA LEU A 150 -2.40 13.66 -15.38
C LEU A 150 -3.52 13.19 -14.44
N LEU A 151 -4.73 13.00 -14.97
CA LEU A 151 -5.85 12.44 -14.22
C LEU A 151 -5.48 11.08 -13.63
N THR A 152 -4.83 10.21 -14.42
CA THR A 152 -4.34 8.91 -13.94
C THR A 152 -3.32 9.07 -12.82
N ALA A 153 -2.32 9.93 -12.99
CA ALA A 153 -1.31 10.17 -11.95
C ALA A 153 -1.92 10.65 -10.62
N VAL A 154 -2.95 11.50 -10.69
CA VAL A 154 -3.65 12.00 -9.50
C VAL A 154 -4.54 10.93 -8.88
N LEU A 155 -5.43 10.31 -9.67
CA LEU A 155 -6.39 9.34 -9.16
C LEU A 155 -5.70 8.08 -8.62
N CYS A 156 -4.61 7.63 -9.26
CA CYS A 156 -3.81 6.51 -8.79
C CYS A 156 -3.10 6.75 -7.46
N TYR A 157 -3.31 7.87 -6.74
CA TYR A 157 -3.01 7.94 -5.30
C TYR A 157 -3.90 7.02 -4.47
N VAL A 158 -5.14 6.82 -4.92
CA VAL A 158 -6.12 5.93 -4.30
C VAL A 158 -6.04 4.59 -5.03
N PRO A 159 -5.45 3.53 -4.43
CA PRO A 159 -5.32 2.26 -5.12
C PRO A 159 -6.70 1.64 -5.40
N TYR A 160 -6.77 0.82 -6.45
CA TYR A 160 -7.96 0.13 -6.97
C TYR A 160 -9.04 1.07 -7.52
N ILE A 161 -9.62 1.93 -6.69
CA ILE A 161 -10.68 2.85 -7.12
C ILE A 161 -10.12 3.87 -8.11
N GLY A 162 -9.00 4.50 -7.75
CA GLY A 162 -8.37 5.51 -8.59
C GLY A 162 -7.95 4.97 -9.94
N THR A 163 -7.35 3.77 -9.95
CA THR A 163 -6.95 3.08 -11.18
C THR A 163 -8.13 2.67 -12.06
N ILE A 164 -9.26 2.23 -11.48
CA ILE A 164 -10.44 1.88 -12.28
C ILE A 164 -11.05 3.15 -12.89
N ILE A 165 -11.26 4.19 -12.07
CA ILE A 165 -11.90 5.43 -12.51
C ILE A 165 -11.00 6.17 -13.52
N ALA A 166 -9.69 6.18 -13.33
CA ALA A 166 -8.75 6.84 -14.22
C ALA A 166 -8.67 6.20 -15.63
N GLY A 167 -8.91 4.89 -15.74
CA GLY A 167 -8.87 4.19 -17.02
C GLY A 167 -10.08 4.48 -17.92
N ILE A 168 -11.25 4.80 -17.34
CA ILE A 168 -12.50 4.95 -18.10
C ILE A 168 -12.43 6.11 -19.12
N PRO A 169 -12.04 7.34 -18.75
CA PRO A 169 -12.05 8.46 -19.69
C PRO A 169 -11.15 8.31 -20.92
N PRO A 170 -9.87 7.88 -20.84
CA PRO A 170 -9.04 7.71 -22.04
C PRO A 170 -9.55 6.63 -22.99
N ILE A 171 -10.17 5.57 -22.47
CA ILE A 171 -10.79 4.51 -23.30
C ILE A 171 -11.99 5.07 -24.06
N LEU A 172 -12.84 5.86 -23.38
CA LEU A 172 -13.98 6.51 -24.02
C LEU A 172 -13.55 7.56 -25.06
N ASP A 173 -12.54 8.37 -24.74
CA ASP A 173 -11.97 9.37 -25.66
C ASP A 173 -11.46 8.69 -26.95
N ALA A 174 -10.74 7.59 -26.81
CA ALA A 174 -10.28 6.80 -27.94
C ALA A 174 -11.42 6.20 -28.77
N LEU A 175 -12.46 5.68 -28.10
CA LEU A 175 -13.61 5.07 -28.77
C LEU A 175 -14.40 6.08 -29.60
N ILE A 176 -14.52 7.32 -29.10
CA ILE A 176 -15.28 8.39 -29.75
C ILE A 176 -14.47 9.04 -30.88
N HIS A 177 -13.19 9.34 -30.65
CA HIS A 177 -12.41 10.20 -31.56
C HIS A 177 -11.47 9.45 -32.50
N VAL A 178 -11.01 8.24 -32.14
CA VAL A 178 -10.00 7.50 -32.92
C VAL A 178 -10.58 6.22 -33.53
N GLY A 179 -11.29 5.43 -32.72
CA GLY A 179 -11.99 4.23 -33.15
C GLY A 179 -11.84 3.04 -32.20
N PRO A 180 -12.65 1.98 -32.39
CA PRO A 180 -12.74 0.85 -31.48
C PRO A 180 -11.45 0.02 -31.37
N GLY A 181 -10.64 -0.03 -32.44
CA GLY A 181 -9.35 -0.72 -32.43
C GLY A 181 -8.36 -0.07 -31.45
N THR A 182 -8.21 1.26 -31.51
CA THR A 182 -7.34 2.01 -30.60
C THR A 182 -7.85 1.97 -29.17
N ALA A 183 -9.17 2.04 -28.97
CA ALA A 183 -9.77 1.91 -27.64
C ALA A 183 -9.46 0.54 -26.99
N ALA A 184 -9.50 -0.56 -27.76
CA ALA A 184 -9.13 -1.88 -27.28
C ALA A 184 -7.64 -1.98 -26.91
N VAL A 185 -6.75 -1.38 -27.73
CA VAL A 185 -5.31 -1.31 -27.44
C VAL A 185 -5.06 -0.54 -26.14
N ILE A 186 -5.72 0.59 -25.93
CA ILE A 186 -5.60 1.40 -24.71
C ILE A 186 -6.11 0.65 -23.50
N LEU A 187 -7.26 -0.02 -23.59
CA LEU A 187 -7.80 -0.84 -22.50
C LEU A 187 -6.78 -1.89 -22.05
N VAL A 188 -6.23 -2.65 -22.99
CA VAL A 188 -5.24 -3.71 -22.68
C VAL A 188 -3.96 -3.11 -22.13
N MET A 189 -3.40 -2.10 -22.80
CA MET A 189 -2.16 -1.45 -22.38
C MET A 189 -2.29 -0.83 -20.98
N TYR A 190 -3.36 -0.07 -20.74
CA TYR A 190 -3.64 0.55 -19.45
C TYR A 190 -3.72 -0.49 -18.33
N THR A 191 -4.49 -1.57 -18.57
CA THR A 191 -4.66 -2.65 -17.59
C THR A 191 -3.32 -3.31 -17.26
N VAL A 192 -2.48 -3.60 -18.26
CA VAL A 192 -1.15 -4.19 -18.06
C VAL A 192 -0.26 -3.25 -17.26
N VAL A 193 -0.19 -1.97 -17.62
CA VAL A 193 0.67 -0.98 -16.96
C VAL A 193 0.28 -0.79 -15.50
N VAL A 194 -1.02 -0.63 -15.21
CA VAL A 194 -1.52 -0.49 -13.83
C VAL A 194 -1.30 -1.78 -13.02
N THR A 195 -1.45 -2.95 -13.63
CA THR A 195 -1.18 -4.23 -12.96
C THR A 195 0.31 -4.35 -12.61
N VAL A 196 1.20 -4.02 -13.54
CA VAL A 196 2.65 -4.02 -13.30
C VAL A 196 3.01 -3.01 -12.22
N GLU A 197 2.42 -1.82 -12.24
CA GLU A 197 2.63 -0.80 -11.22
C GLU A 197 2.22 -1.32 -9.83
N GLY A 198 0.99 -1.83 -9.70
CA GLY A 198 0.45 -2.31 -8.42
C GLY A 198 1.13 -3.56 -7.86
N TYR A 199 1.53 -4.52 -8.70
CA TYR A 199 2.07 -5.80 -8.24
C TYR A 199 3.60 -5.94 -8.27
N LEU A 200 4.31 -5.13 -9.08
CA LEU A 200 5.77 -5.20 -9.19
C LEU A 200 6.43 -3.92 -8.70
N ILE A 201 6.03 -2.76 -9.20
CA ILE A 201 6.73 -1.50 -8.92
C ILE A 201 6.54 -1.10 -7.46
N VAL A 202 5.30 -1.05 -6.98
CA VAL A 202 4.99 -0.68 -5.58
C VAL A 202 5.75 -1.56 -4.57
N PRO A 203 5.68 -2.90 -4.61
CA PRO A 203 6.40 -3.72 -3.63
C PRO A 203 7.93 -3.65 -3.77
N LEU A 204 8.47 -3.53 -4.99
CA LEU A 204 9.92 -3.46 -5.19
C LEU A 204 10.51 -2.14 -4.68
N VAL A 205 9.79 -1.03 -4.87
CA VAL A 205 10.20 0.32 -4.50
C VAL A 205 9.92 0.59 -3.01
N MET A 206 8.72 0.28 -2.52
CA MET A 206 8.38 0.48 -1.11
C MET A 206 8.97 -0.60 -0.18
N GLY A 207 9.00 -1.87 -0.59
CA GLY A 207 9.47 -2.97 0.27
C GLY A 207 10.94 -2.84 0.67
N ARG A 208 11.80 -2.35 -0.25
CA ARG A 208 13.21 -2.04 0.06
C ARG A 208 13.40 -0.84 1.00
N SER A 209 12.42 0.06 1.05
CA SER A 209 12.54 1.32 1.79
C SER A 209 12.07 1.21 3.24
N MET A 210 11.34 0.15 3.59
CA MET A 210 10.70 0.01 4.92
C MET A 210 11.30 -1.12 5.78
N ASP A 211 12.30 -1.84 5.27
CA ASP A 211 13.06 -2.88 6.00
C ASP A 211 12.20 -3.99 6.64
N LEU A 212 11.00 -4.24 6.11
CA LEU A 212 10.05 -5.25 6.60
C LEU A 212 10.25 -6.57 5.83
N ASN A 213 10.20 -7.70 6.53
CA ASN A 213 10.20 -9.01 5.88
C ASN A 213 8.92 -9.18 5.03
N ALA A 214 9.07 -9.66 3.79
CA ALA A 214 7.99 -9.93 2.85
C ALA A 214 6.88 -10.83 3.42
N THR A 215 7.20 -11.82 4.25
CA THR A 215 6.20 -12.68 4.89
C THR A 215 5.27 -11.90 5.82
N THR A 216 5.83 -11.00 6.61
CA THR A 216 5.06 -10.16 7.54
C THR A 216 4.17 -9.18 6.78
N VAL A 217 4.70 -8.58 5.69
CA VAL A 217 3.92 -7.70 4.81
C VAL A 217 2.74 -8.47 4.21
N MET A 218 2.97 -9.69 3.74
CA MET A 218 1.91 -10.52 3.15
C MET A 218 0.81 -10.86 4.17
N ILE A 219 1.19 -11.23 5.40
CA ILE A 219 0.25 -11.52 6.49
C ILE A 219 -0.56 -10.26 6.85
N ALA A 220 0.11 -9.11 6.97
CA ALA A 220 -0.56 -7.85 7.30
C ALA A 220 -1.54 -7.43 6.19
N CYS A 221 -1.16 -7.59 4.93
CA CYS A 221 -2.05 -7.34 3.79
C CYS A 221 -3.29 -8.24 3.86
N LEU A 222 -3.13 -9.56 4.04
CA LEU A 222 -4.25 -10.48 4.16
C LEU A 222 -5.16 -10.17 5.36
N PHE A 223 -4.56 -9.86 6.51
CA PHE A 223 -5.31 -9.49 7.71
C PHE A 223 -6.14 -8.23 7.48
N TRP A 224 -5.52 -7.17 6.93
CA TRP A 224 -6.22 -5.91 6.74
C TRP A 224 -7.21 -5.94 5.57
N ASP A 225 -6.96 -6.75 4.53
CA ASP A 225 -7.95 -7.05 3.49
C ASP A 225 -9.20 -7.71 4.07
N LEU A 226 -9.04 -8.65 5.02
CA LEU A 226 -10.18 -9.29 5.67
C LEU A 226 -10.98 -8.32 6.57
N VAL A 227 -10.34 -7.34 7.19
CA VAL A 227 -11.02 -6.45 8.15
C VAL A 227 -11.75 -5.29 7.45
N TRP A 228 -11.18 -4.69 6.40
CA TRP A 228 -11.68 -3.47 5.77
C TRP A 228 -11.83 -3.61 4.26
N GLY A 229 -11.41 -4.74 3.68
CA GLY A 229 -11.27 -4.93 2.25
C GLY A 229 -10.08 -4.18 1.68
N ILE A 230 -10.25 -3.76 0.43
CA ILE A 230 -9.27 -3.04 -0.37
C ILE A 230 -8.59 -1.83 0.35
N PRO A 231 -9.31 -0.96 1.09
CA PRO A 231 -8.68 0.14 1.84
C PRO A 231 -7.75 -0.35 2.96
N GLY A 232 -8.05 -1.50 3.56
CA GLY A 232 -7.19 -2.13 4.56
C GLY A 232 -5.86 -2.55 3.95
N LEU A 233 -5.87 -3.06 2.72
CA LEU A 233 -4.65 -3.40 1.99
C LEU A 233 -3.75 -2.17 1.75
N PHE A 234 -4.34 -1.00 1.47
CA PHE A 234 -3.61 0.26 1.33
C PHE A 234 -2.93 0.70 2.63
N LEU A 235 -3.66 0.60 3.75
CA LEU A 235 -3.16 1.00 5.06
C LEU A 235 -2.27 -0.06 5.71
N ALA A 236 -2.21 -1.28 5.17
CA ALA A 236 -1.48 -2.39 5.77
C ALA A 236 0.01 -2.08 5.96
N MET A 237 0.67 -1.51 4.94
CA MET A 237 2.09 -1.12 5.00
C MET A 237 2.38 -0.07 6.09
N PRO A 238 1.74 1.11 6.09
CA PRO A 238 2.00 2.12 7.12
C PRO A 238 1.59 1.67 8.52
N ILE A 239 0.49 0.92 8.67
CA ILE A 239 0.08 0.37 9.96
C ILE A 239 1.10 -0.66 10.45
N LEU A 240 1.54 -1.59 9.59
CA LEU A 240 2.53 -2.60 9.95
C LEU A 240 3.86 -1.96 10.36
N ALA A 241 4.30 -0.93 9.64
CA ALA A 241 5.51 -0.17 9.99
C ALA A 241 5.37 0.52 11.35
N GLY A 242 4.20 1.09 11.63
CA GLY A 242 3.89 1.67 12.93
C GLY A 242 3.88 0.64 14.06
N ILE A 243 3.24 -0.52 13.85
CA ILE A 243 3.24 -1.63 14.82
C ILE A 243 4.67 -2.08 15.10
N ARG A 244 5.49 -2.27 14.06
CA ARG A 244 6.91 -2.63 14.24
C ARG A 244 7.66 -1.58 15.05
N ALA A 245 7.48 -0.28 14.76
CA ALA A 245 8.12 0.79 15.50
C ALA A 245 7.77 0.74 17.00
N VAL A 246 6.50 0.51 17.34
CA VAL A 246 6.06 0.36 18.74
C VAL A 246 6.68 -0.88 19.40
N CYS A 247 6.70 -2.02 18.70
CA CYS A 247 7.32 -3.24 19.20
C CYS A 247 8.83 -3.07 19.45
N LEU A 248 9.51 -2.29 18.61
CA LEU A 248 10.96 -2.06 18.70
C LEU A 248 11.33 -1.25 19.96
N TYR A 249 10.55 -0.21 20.25
CA TYR A 249 10.81 0.67 21.39
C TYR A 249 10.22 0.13 22.72
N THR A 250 9.52 -1.00 22.72
CA THR A 250 8.97 -1.61 23.96
C THR A 250 9.81 -2.82 24.40
N PRO A 251 10.45 -2.81 25.60
CA PRO A 251 11.39 -3.84 26.03
C PRO A 251 10.88 -5.29 25.94
N GLY A 252 9.58 -5.52 26.21
CA GLY A 252 8.97 -6.86 26.15
C GLY A 252 8.50 -7.32 24.76
N LEU A 253 8.42 -6.42 23.78
CA LEU A 253 7.91 -6.71 22.42
C LEU A 253 9.01 -6.70 21.36
N ARG A 254 10.26 -6.41 21.73
CA ARG A 254 11.42 -6.41 20.82
C ARG A 254 11.56 -7.69 19.98
N PRO A 255 11.34 -8.92 20.51
CA PRO A 255 11.44 -10.13 19.69
C PRO A 255 10.45 -10.15 18.52
N TRP A 256 9.26 -9.55 18.69
CA TRP A 256 8.26 -9.43 17.64
C TRP A 256 8.70 -8.43 16.56
N ALA A 257 9.30 -7.31 16.95
CA ALA A 257 9.88 -6.37 15.98
C ALA A 257 10.98 -7.02 15.14
N PHE A 258 11.80 -7.88 15.76
CA PHE A 258 12.89 -8.62 15.13
C PHE A 258 12.37 -9.64 14.10
N LEU A 259 11.29 -10.37 14.44
CA LEU A 259 10.60 -11.28 13.52
C LEU A 259 10.04 -10.55 12.28
N MET A 260 9.71 -9.27 12.41
CA MET A 260 9.12 -8.45 11.35
C MET A 260 10.16 -7.71 10.50
N SER A 261 11.42 -7.62 10.95
CA SER A 261 12.49 -6.86 10.29
C SER A 261 13.36 -7.71 9.36
N THR A 262 13.93 -7.07 8.34
CA THR A 262 14.90 -7.70 7.42
C THR A 262 16.30 -7.79 8.05
N GLU A 263 17.15 -8.73 7.61
CA GLU A 263 18.55 -8.92 8.05
C GLU A 263 19.38 -7.62 8.16
N ARG A 264 19.08 -6.62 7.33
CA ARG A 264 19.78 -5.33 7.33
C ARG A 264 19.61 -4.57 8.65
N SER A 265 18.37 -4.50 9.16
CA SER A 265 18.07 -3.88 10.44
C SER A 265 18.69 -4.66 11.61
N LEU A 266 18.88 -5.97 11.48
CA LEU A 266 19.51 -6.80 12.53
C LEU A 266 20.99 -6.47 12.70
N LYS A 267 21.69 -6.22 11.58
CA LYS A 267 23.11 -5.87 11.59
C LYS A 267 23.38 -4.50 12.21
N GLU A 268 22.54 -3.51 11.91
CA GLU A 268 22.71 -2.14 12.42
C GLU A 268 22.52 -2.07 13.94
N PHE A 269 21.59 -2.86 14.50
CA PHE A 269 21.41 -3.02 15.95
C PHE A 269 22.53 -3.84 16.62
N GLU A 270 22.97 -4.95 16.01
CA GLU A 270 24.11 -5.72 16.53
C GLU A 270 25.37 -4.86 16.59
N ASP A 271 25.58 -3.97 15.61
CA ASP A 271 26.71 -3.05 15.63
C ASP A 271 26.55 -1.98 16.74
N GLU A 272 25.35 -1.46 16.98
CA GLU A 272 25.10 -0.46 18.04
C GLU A 272 25.26 -1.04 19.46
N ASP A 273 24.70 -2.22 19.74
CA ASP A 273 24.89 -2.94 21.01
C ASP A 273 26.38 -3.32 21.22
N ARG A 274 27.10 -3.68 20.15
CA ARG A 274 28.54 -3.96 20.20
C ARG A 274 29.37 -2.71 20.48
N LEU A 275 28.97 -1.57 19.93
CA LEU A 275 29.62 -0.28 20.18
C LEU A 275 29.38 0.18 21.62
N GLU A 276 28.17 0.04 22.16
CA GLU A 276 27.88 0.31 23.58
C GLU A 276 28.69 -0.61 24.51
N ALA A 277 28.72 -1.92 24.21
CA ALA A 277 29.50 -2.88 24.99
C ALA A 277 31.03 -2.63 24.90
N MET A 278 31.53 -2.12 23.77
CA MET A 278 32.93 -1.69 23.64
C MET A 278 33.19 -0.39 24.40
N ALA A 279 32.26 0.58 24.35
CA ALA A 279 32.36 1.84 25.06
C ALA A 279 32.32 1.65 26.58
N GLU A 280 31.46 0.77 27.08
CA GLU A 280 31.39 0.39 28.49
C GLU A 280 32.69 -0.27 28.95
N LYS A 281 33.24 -1.21 28.16
CA LYS A 281 34.55 -1.84 28.45
C LYS A 281 35.71 -0.84 28.44
N LEU A 282 35.67 0.16 27.56
CA LEU A 282 36.68 1.22 27.51
C LEU A 282 36.54 2.17 28.72
N ALA A 283 35.31 2.48 29.13
CA ALA A 283 35.04 3.29 30.33
C ALA A 283 35.47 2.57 31.62
N ASP A 284 35.25 1.26 31.72
CA ASP A 284 35.65 0.44 32.88
C ASP A 284 37.18 0.25 32.94
N ALA A 285 37.84 0.17 31.78
CA ALA A 285 39.29 0.15 31.66
C ALA A 285 39.95 1.49 32.05
N ASP A 286 39.31 2.63 31.74
CA ASP A 286 39.79 3.95 32.14
C ASP A 286 39.54 4.21 33.64
N ALA A 287 38.39 3.75 34.17
CA ALA A 287 38.07 3.84 35.59
C ALA A 287 39.02 3.01 36.48
N THR A 288 39.47 1.84 36.01
CA THR A 288 40.47 1.01 36.72
C THR A 288 41.88 1.60 36.71
N VAL A 289 42.23 2.42 35.72
CA VAL A 289 43.51 3.15 35.68
C VAL A 289 43.49 4.40 36.58
N VAL A 290 42.32 5.03 36.78
CA VAL A 290 42.17 6.25 37.61
C VAL A 290 41.90 5.93 39.09
N MET A 291 41.42 4.73 39.42
CA MET A 291 41.06 4.32 40.79
C MET A 291 42.17 3.69 41.62
N ASP A 292 43.46 3.75 41.24
CA ASP A 292 44.55 3.40 42.17
C ASP A 292 44.80 4.56 43.14
N PRO A 293 44.19 4.59 44.34
CA PRO A 293 44.34 5.70 45.25
C PRO A 293 45.60 5.40 46.04
N VAL A 294 46.71 6.03 45.66
CA VAL A 294 47.91 6.06 46.51
C VAL A 294 47.53 6.72 47.85
N ARG A 295 47.23 5.87 48.85
CA ARG A 295 47.02 6.20 50.26
C ARG A 295 47.08 4.88 51.04
N ASP A 296 47.83 4.67 52.12
CA ASP A 296 48.88 5.34 52.89
C ASP A 296 49.41 4.25 53.86
N GLY A 297 50.59 4.42 54.45
CA GLY A 297 51.03 3.54 55.53
C GLY A 297 52.21 4.06 56.35
N PRO A 298 51.97 4.68 57.53
CA PRO A 298 53.00 5.25 58.39
C PRO A 298 53.50 4.23 59.43
N ASN A 299 54.81 4.01 59.51
CA ASN A 299 55.46 3.61 60.77
C ASN A 299 56.98 3.77 60.67
N GLY A 300 57.54 4.46 61.65
CA GLY A 300 58.92 4.90 61.64
C GLY A 300 59.94 3.82 61.96
N GLN A 301 61.18 4.09 61.55
CA GLN A 301 62.33 4.07 62.45
C GLN A 301 63.49 4.87 61.82
N PRO A 302 64.15 5.77 62.58
CA PRO A 302 65.39 6.40 62.16
C PRO A 302 66.58 5.52 62.58
N THR A 303 67.43 5.12 61.64
CA THR A 303 68.77 4.63 61.96
C THR A 303 69.82 5.51 61.29
N ALA A 304 70.52 6.23 62.16
CA ALA A 304 71.65 7.06 61.84
C ALA A 304 72.93 6.23 61.68
N THR A 305 73.87 6.81 60.93
CA THR A 305 75.34 6.77 61.15
C THR A 305 76.18 5.52 60.80
N ARG A 306 77.12 5.78 59.85
CA ARG A 306 78.57 5.51 59.87
C ARG A 306 79.10 4.10 59.53
N GLY A 307 79.89 4.05 58.44
CA GLY A 307 81.30 3.64 58.50
C GLY A 307 81.68 2.25 57.96
N GLY A 308 82.71 2.22 57.10
CA GLY A 308 83.53 1.06 56.71
C GLY A 308 82.98 0.31 55.48
N GLY A 309 83.70 0.07 54.40
CA GLY A 309 85.15 -0.12 54.25
C GLY A 309 85.46 -1.61 54.06
N THR A 310 86.06 -1.93 52.91
CA THR A 310 86.81 -3.16 52.54
C THR A 310 86.05 -4.44 52.17
N GLY A 311 86.46 -5.02 51.04
CA GLY A 311 86.10 -6.36 50.55
C GLY A 311 86.10 -6.44 49.04
#